data_AF-A0AAW7WKC1-F1
#
_entry.id   AF-A0AAW7WKC1-F1
#
_cell.length_a   1.000
_cell.length_b   1.000
_cell.length_c   1.000
_cell.angle_alpha   90.00
_cell.angle_beta   90.00
_cell.angle_gamma   90.00
#
_symmetry.space_group_name_H-M   'P 1'
#
loop_
_entity.id
_entity.type
_entity.pdbx_description
1 polymer ?
#
loop_
_entity_poly.entity_id
_entity_poly.type
_entity_poly.pdbx_seq_one_letter_code
_entity_poly.pdbx_strand_id
1 'polypeptide(L)'
;MARQDIIMDAEYGEVETSGNVAGKSFYDFGLLAAVAGADNDTFRYGEIAVPEGFTGLTNGRGVHVRIPYTPDVRRLAVRFVAGSGSGGTGYLKNPATGKPWFPVMADTETGLSDITLAALFALNADGLYRLLPQEGCLVVYSGEDTDFGIGTAKAQNETFLLKASAGNLYQHPTTGVGLIDYLHSSLENNGLAAKLQSEFSADRVIIKNAYMDSATGELLLETVEKEDNRG
;
A
#
# COMPACT_ATOMS: atom_id res chain seq x y z
N MET A 1 -22.33 -11.00 -0.31
CA MET A 1 -21.03 -10.52 0.21
C MET A 1 -21.09 -9.01 0.06
N ALA A 2 -20.79 -8.23 1.10
CA ALA A 2 -20.80 -6.77 0.95
C ALA A 2 -19.81 -6.39 -0.15
N ARG A 3 -20.20 -5.46 -1.04
CA ARG A 3 -19.30 -5.02 -2.11
C ARG A 3 -18.12 -4.27 -1.48
N GLN A 4 -16.94 -4.58 -1.99
CA GLN A 4 -15.72 -3.90 -1.60
C GLN A 4 -15.25 -3.04 -2.77
N ASP A 5 -14.69 -1.87 -2.44
CA ASP A 5 -14.08 -0.97 -3.40
C ASP A 5 -12.90 -0.23 -2.76
N ILE A 6 -12.15 0.52 -3.57
CA ILE A 6 -11.09 1.42 -3.11
C ILE A 6 -11.69 2.42 -2.12
N ILE A 7 -11.05 2.51 -0.96
CA ILE A 7 -11.40 3.50 0.05
C ILE A 7 -10.94 4.86 -0.46
N MET A 8 -11.92 5.71 -0.73
CA MET A 8 -11.69 7.08 -1.12
C MET A 8 -12.54 8.00 -0.25
N ASP A 9 -11.94 9.10 0.17
CA ASP A 9 -12.67 10.26 0.64
C ASP A 9 -13.27 10.95 -0.59
N ALA A 10 -14.59 10.88 -0.75
CA ALA A 10 -15.29 11.45 -1.89
C ALA A 10 -15.37 12.99 -1.85
N GLU A 11 -15.21 13.62 -0.68
CA GLU A 11 -15.24 15.07 -0.54
C GLU A 11 -13.93 15.70 -1.01
N TYR A 12 -12.81 15.08 -0.66
CA TYR A 12 -11.47 15.60 -0.95
C TYR A 12 -10.74 14.86 -2.08
N GLY A 13 -11.26 13.72 -2.53
CA GLY A 13 -10.65 12.88 -3.57
C GLY A 13 -9.41 12.13 -3.11
N GLU A 14 -9.18 12.03 -1.79
CA GLU A 14 -8.04 11.32 -1.22
C GLU A 14 -8.30 9.81 -1.21
N VAL A 15 -7.26 9.01 -1.41
CA VAL A 15 -7.33 7.55 -1.38
C VAL A 15 -6.50 7.03 -0.22
N GLU A 16 -7.06 6.09 0.53
CA GLU A 16 -6.26 5.40 1.54
C GLU A 16 -5.34 4.41 0.83
N THR A 17 -4.07 4.40 1.23
CA THR A 17 -3.09 3.43 0.77
C THR A 17 -2.53 2.68 1.97
N SER A 18 -2.11 1.44 1.73
CA SER A 18 -1.49 0.60 2.73
C SER A 18 -0.15 0.06 2.23
N GLY A 19 0.83 0.00 3.13
CA GLY A 19 2.12 -0.63 2.85
C GLY A 19 1.99 -2.14 3.00
N ASN A 20 2.30 -2.89 1.94
CA ASN A 20 2.29 -4.35 1.98
C ASN A 20 3.72 -4.92 1.95
N VAL A 21 4.00 -5.77 2.95
CA VAL A 21 5.26 -6.52 3.10
C VAL A 21 5.08 -8.04 2.96
N ALA A 22 3.86 -8.51 2.75
CA ALA A 22 3.55 -9.93 2.71
C ALA A 22 4.30 -10.63 1.56
N GLY A 23 4.86 -11.80 1.86
CA GLY A 23 5.63 -12.61 0.89
C GLY A 23 7.04 -12.10 0.62
N LYS A 24 7.49 -11.00 1.26
CA LYS A 24 8.85 -10.47 1.11
C LYS A 24 9.78 -11.06 2.19
N SER A 25 10.96 -11.50 1.76
CA SER A 25 12.03 -11.95 2.67
C SER A 25 13.00 -10.80 2.91
N PHE A 26 13.18 -10.43 4.17
CA PHE A 26 14.11 -9.38 4.58
C PHE A 26 15.42 -10.00 5.03
N TYR A 27 16.53 -9.41 4.58
CA TYR A 27 17.88 -9.78 4.99
C TYR A 27 18.37 -8.88 6.12
N ASP A 28 19.18 -9.45 7.01
CA ASP A 28 19.75 -8.74 8.15
C ASP A 28 20.83 -7.76 7.69
N PHE A 29 20.77 -6.55 8.25
CA PHE A 29 21.74 -5.49 8.02
C PHE A 29 22.60 -5.23 9.25
N GLY A 30 23.92 -5.22 9.06
CA GLY A 30 24.89 -4.81 10.08
C GLY A 30 25.64 -3.55 9.66
N LEU A 31 25.57 -2.49 10.46
CA LEU A 31 26.37 -1.29 10.22
C LEU A 31 27.79 -1.46 10.77
N LEU A 32 28.80 -1.13 9.97
CA LEU A 32 30.20 -1.21 10.38
C LEU A 32 30.69 0.12 10.98
N ALA A 33 31.53 0.01 12.01
CA ALA A 33 32.10 1.19 12.67
C ALA A 33 33.08 1.95 11.75
N ALA A 34 34.00 1.22 11.12
CA ALA A 34 34.95 1.72 10.12
C ALA A 34 35.48 0.56 9.28
N VAL A 35 35.91 0.85 8.05
CA VAL A 35 36.52 -0.12 7.13
C VAL A 35 37.94 0.33 6.80
N ALA A 36 38.92 -0.52 7.10
CA ALA A 36 40.33 -0.22 6.85
C ALA A 36 40.61 -0.04 5.34
N GLY A 37 41.32 1.04 4.98
CA GLY A 37 41.68 1.34 3.58
C GLY A 37 40.51 1.82 2.72
N ALA A 38 39.37 2.17 3.32
CA ALA A 38 38.21 2.72 2.64
C ALA A 38 37.95 4.18 3.06
N ASP A 39 37.08 4.87 2.30
CA ASP A 39 36.69 6.25 2.56
C ASP A 39 35.60 6.31 3.64
N ASN A 40 36.03 6.39 4.90
CA ASN A 40 35.11 6.47 6.05
C ASN A 40 34.61 7.89 6.35
N ASP A 41 35.16 8.89 5.65
CA ASP A 41 34.78 10.30 5.82
C ASP A 41 33.54 10.61 4.98
N THR A 42 33.46 10.05 3.76
CA THR A 42 32.29 10.20 2.88
C THR A 42 31.25 9.11 3.07
N PHE A 43 31.68 7.87 3.34
CA PHE A 43 30.81 6.71 3.39
C PHE A 43 30.70 6.08 4.78
N ARG A 44 29.50 5.56 5.04
CA ARG A 44 29.22 4.52 6.01
C ARG A 44 29.08 3.19 5.32
N TYR A 45 29.61 2.16 5.96
CA TYR A 45 29.66 0.83 5.39
C TYR A 45 28.71 -0.10 6.14
N GLY A 46 27.95 -0.91 5.39
CA GLY A 46 27.06 -1.90 5.95
C GLY A 46 27.21 -3.27 5.28
N GLU A 47 26.78 -4.30 6.00
CA GLU A 47 26.79 -5.67 5.53
C GLU A 47 25.37 -6.20 5.48
N ILE A 48 25.06 -6.95 4.42
CA ILE A 48 23.80 -7.66 4.27
C ILE A 48 24.10 -9.15 4.25
N ALA A 49 23.59 -9.87 5.23
CA ALA A 49 23.77 -11.33 5.31
C ALA A 49 22.84 -12.02 4.30
N VAL A 50 23.41 -12.79 3.39
CA VAL A 50 22.66 -13.52 2.35
C VAL A 50 23.00 -15.02 2.39
N PRO A 51 22.08 -15.90 1.96
CA PRO A 51 22.34 -17.34 1.91
C PRO A 51 23.42 -17.70 0.88
N GLU A 52 24.00 -18.88 1.02
CA GLU A 52 24.93 -19.42 0.03
C GLU A 52 24.24 -19.58 -1.33
N GLY A 53 24.94 -19.22 -2.42
CA GLY A 53 24.37 -19.25 -3.77
C GLY A 53 23.35 -18.14 -4.06
N PHE A 54 23.33 -17.06 -3.27
CA PHE A 54 22.45 -15.93 -3.49
C PHE A 54 22.59 -15.29 -4.88
N THR A 55 21.49 -15.28 -5.64
CA THR A 55 21.39 -14.70 -7.00
C THR A 55 20.41 -13.53 -7.07
N GLY A 56 19.98 -13.00 -5.91
CA GLY A 56 18.91 -12.00 -5.85
C GLY A 56 19.26 -10.63 -6.40
N LEU A 57 20.49 -10.40 -6.86
CA LEU A 57 20.91 -9.20 -7.61
C LEU A 57 20.94 -9.43 -9.13
N THR A 58 20.64 -10.63 -9.59
CA THR A 58 20.64 -10.97 -11.02
C THR A 58 19.24 -10.70 -11.60
N ASN A 59 19.18 -10.27 -12.87
CA ASN A 59 17.93 -10.02 -13.62
C ASN A 59 17.04 -8.92 -13.03
N GLY A 60 17.62 -7.87 -12.42
CA GLY A 60 16.84 -6.76 -11.85
C GLY A 60 15.99 -7.14 -10.64
N ARG A 61 16.17 -8.36 -10.10
CA ARG A 61 15.68 -8.66 -8.75
C ARG A 61 16.48 -7.82 -7.76
N GLY A 62 15.78 -7.31 -6.76
CA GLY A 62 16.35 -6.53 -5.67
C GLY A 62 16.33 -7.32 -4.37
N VAL A 63 16.96 -6.77 -3.34
CA VAL A 63 16.90 -7.30 -1.99
C VAL A 63 16.01 -6.44 -1.12
N HIS A 64 15.29 -7.07 -0.20
CA HIS A 64 14.63 -6.35 0.88
C HIS A 64 15.51 -6.41 2.11
N VAL A 65 15.69 -5.26 2.77
CA VAL A 65 16.57 -5.11 3.91
C VAL A 65 15.92 -4.21 4.93
N ARG A 66 16.16 -4.50 6.21
CA ARG A 66 15.75 -3.62 7.30
C ARG A 66 16.96 -2.82 7.76
N ILE A 67 16.96 -1.51 7.52
CA ILE A 67 18.03 -0.61 7.94
C ILE A 67 17.47 0.30 9.04
N PRO A 68 17.90 0.14 10.30
CA PRO A 68 17.45 1.02 11.38
C PRO A 68 17.85 2.48 11.11
N TYR A 69 16.99 3.41 11.54
CA TYR A 69 17.31 4.83 11.47
C TYR A 69 18.64 5.11 12.17
N THR A 70 19.56 5.71 11.42
CA THR A 70 20.87 6.12 11.91
C THR A 70 21.08 7.57 11.48
N PRO A 71 21.21 8.52 12.43
CA PRO A 71 21.38 9.95 12.13
C PRO A 71 22.81 10.25 11.66
N ASP A 72 23.19 9.74 10.49
CA ASP A 72 24.50 9.94 9.87
C ASP A 72 24.34 10.61 8.50
N VAL A 73 25.10 11.69 8.29
CA VAL A 73 25.06 12.47 7.05
C VAL A 73 25.92 11.88 5.94
N ARG A 74 26.71 10.85 6.25
CA ARG A 74 27.50 10.12 5.25
C ARG A 74 26.62 9.25 4.37
N ARG A 75 27.13 8.96 3.17
CA ARG A 75 26.48 8.09 2.18
C ARG A 75 26.59 6.63 2.60
N LEU A 76 25.64 5.79 2.21
CA LEU A 76 25.70 4.36 2.52
C LEU A 76 26.36 3.58 1.37
N ALA A 77 27.29 2.69 1.71
CA ALA A 77 27.79 1.64 0.83
C ALA A 77 27.63 0.27 1.50
N VAL A 78 27.08 -0.70 0.78
CA VAL A 78 26.80 -2.02 1.33
C VAL A 78 27.58 -3.11 0.62
N ARG A 79 27.85 -4.20 1.34
CA ARG A 79 28.37 -5.45 0.78
C ARG A 79 27.48 -6.61 1.18
N PHE A 80 27.46 -7.64 0.34
CA PHE A 80 26.71 -8.87 0.60
C PHE A 80 27.66 -9.95 1.09
N VAL A 81 27.35 -10.50 2.26
CA VAL A 81 28.14 -11.55 2.90
C VAL A 81 27.39 -12.86 2.76
N ALA A 82 27.94 -13.78 1.97
CA ALA A 82 27.44 -15.14 1.86
C ALA A 82 28.27 -16.03 2.78
N GLY A 83 27.61 -16.71 3.73
CA GLY A 83 28.27 -17.77 4.49
C GLY A 83 28.64 -18.92 3.57
N SER A 84 29.88 -19.40 3.63
CA SER A 84 30.25 -20.69 3.01
C SER A 84 30.10 -21.80 4.05
N GLY A 85 29.54 -22.94 3.65
CA GLY A 85 29.48 -24.15 4.49
C GLY A 85 30.83 -24.66 5.01
N SER A 86 31.95 -24.10 4.53
CA SER A 86 33.33 -24.39 4.96
C SER A 86 33.90 -23.45 6.04
N GLY A 87 33.12 -22.49 6.55
CA GLY A 87 33.57 -21.52 7.56
C GLY A 87 34.25 -20.26 6.99
N GLY A 88 34.31 -20.11 5.67
CA GLY A 88 34.76 -18.87 5.01
C GLY A 88 33.60 -17.88 4.78
N THR A 89 33.89 -16.58 4.88
CA THR A 89 32.96 -15.51 4.45
C THR A 89 33.23 -15.16 2.98
N GLY A 90 32.27 -15.43 2.11
CA GLY A 90 32.29 -15.00 0.71
C GLY A 90 31.67 -13.62 0.54
N TYR A 91 32.23 -12.80 -0.35
CA TYR A 91 31.66 -11.49 -0.70
C TYR A 91 31.25 -11.45 -2.17
N LEU A 92 30.07 -10.90 -2.44
CA LEU A 92 29.69 -10.61 -3.82
C LEU A 92 30.51 -9.43 -4.34
N LYS A 93 31.01 -9.55 -5.58
CA LYS A 93 31.78 -8.50 -6.23
C LYS A 93 30.88 -7.60 -7.05
N ASN A 94 31.10 -6.30 -6.94
CA ASN A 94 30.49 -5.31 -7.79
C ASN A 94 31.05 -5.43 -9.22
N PRO A 95 30.20 -5.65 -10.24
CA PRO A 95 30.66 -5.80 -11.62
C PRO A 95 31.39 -4.56 -12.17
N ALA A 96 31.04 -3.36 -11.72
CA ALA A 96 31.62 -2.12 -12.23
C ALA A 96 33.01 -1.82 -11.64
N THR A 97 33.22 -2.12 -10.35
CA THR A 97 34.46 -1.75 -9.64
C THR A 97 35.37 -2.94 -9.32
N GLY A 98 34.85 -4.18 -9.42
CA GLY A 98 35.52 -5.39 -8.97
C GLY A 98 35.67 -5.53 -7.44
N LYS A 99 35.26 -4.51 -6.67
CA LYS A 99 35.31 -4.46 -5.20
C LYS A 99 33.99 -5.00 -4.61
N PRO A 100 33.96 -5.41 -3.33
CA PRO A 100 32.74 -5.96 -2.73
C PRO A 100 31.70 -4.89 -2.32
N TRP A 101 31.95 -3.61 -2.61
CA TRP A 101 31.14 -2.49 -2.14
C TRP A 101 30.24 -1.95 -3.24
N PHE A 102 28.98 -1.73 -2.87
CA PHE A 102 27.95 -1.13 -3.72
C PHE A 102 27.47 0.17 -3.07
N PRO A 103 27.69 1.33 -3.68
CA PRO A 103 27.12 2.57 -3.19
C PRO A 103 25.59 2.54 -3.32
N VAL A 104 24.89 3.05 -2.30
CA VAL A 104 23.44 3.20 -2.29
C VAL A 104 23.06 4.59 -2.76
N MET A 105 22.14 4.67 -3.71
CA MET A 105 21.71 5.89 -4.39
C MET A 105 20.18 5.97 -4.42
N ALA A 106 19.63 7.18 -4.46
CA ALA A 106 18.20 7.39 -4.64
C ALA A 106 17.86 7.66 -6.09
N ASP A 107 16.73 7.15 -6.55
CA ASP A 107 16.14 7.51 -7.82
C ASP A 107 15.37 8.83 -7.68
N THR A 108 15.67 9.80 -8.54
CA THR A 108 14.99 11.10 -8.56
C THR A 108 14.54 11.41 -9.98
N GLU A 109 13.68 12.42 -10.14
CA GLU A 109 13.19 12.84 -11.46
C GLU A 109 14.32 13.17 -12.45
N THR A 110 15.47 13.62 -11.94
CA THR A 110 16.67 13.96 -12.73
C THR A 110 17.63 12.79 -12.94
N GLY A 111 17.28 11.59 -12.45
CA GLY A 111 18.10 10.39 -12.47
C GLY A 111 18.66 10.02 -11.09
N LEU A 112 19.72 9.21 -11.08
CA LEU A 112 20.33 8.73 -9.84
C LEU A 112 21.05 9.86 -9.09
N SER A 113 20.75 9.98 -7.80
CA SER A 113 21.34 10.96 -6.89
C SER A 113 21.91 10.31 -5.64
N ASP A 114 22.85 11.01 -5.01
CA ASP A 114 23.42 10.56 -3.74
C ASP A 114 22.42 10.73 -2.59
N ILE A 115 22.31 9.71 -1.74
CA ILE A 115 21.46 9.73 -0.55
C ILE A 115 22.30 9.50 0.71
N THR A 116 22.02 10.28 1.75
CA THR A 116 22.66 10.11 3.07
C THR A 116 21.94 9.03 3.86
N LEU A 117 22.63 8.40 4.82
CA LEU A 117 22.04 7.36 5.65
C LEU A 117 20.84 7.87 6.45
N ALA A 118 20.90 9.11 6.95
CA ALA A 118 19.79 9.76 7.64
C ALA A 118 18.57 10.02 6.72
N ALA A 119 18.80 10.29 5.43
CA ALA A 119 17.72 10.60 4.48
C ALA A 119 16.92 9.36 4.03
N LEU A 120 17.43 8.14 4.26
CA LEU A 120 16.68 6.91 3.97
C LEU A 120 15.32 6.87 4.69
N PHE A 121 15.23 7.44 5.90
CA PHE A 121 13.98 7.48 6.67
C PHE A 121 12.83 8.19 5.93
N ALA A 122 13.14 9.13 5.05
CA ALA A 122 12.12 9.81 4.24
C ALA A 122 11.46 8.89 3.20
N LEU A 123 12.11 7.79 2.82
CA LEU A 123 11.57 6.81 1.87
C LEU A 123 10.66 5.79 2.55
N ASN A 124 10.96 5.42 3.79
CA ASN A 124 10.17 4.49 4.59
C ASN A 124 10.51 4.70 6.08
N ALA A 125 9.49 5.04 6.87
CA ALA A 125 9.66 5.35 8.31
C ALA A 125 9.92 4.09 9.16
N ASP A 126 9.47 2.93 8.71
CA ASP A 126 9.67 1.65 9.40
C ASP A 126 11.06 1.04 9.16
N GLY A 127 11.89 1.70 8.35
CA GLY A 127 13.25 1.28 8.02
C GLY A 127 13.29 0.09 7.05
N LEU A 128 12.21 -0.12 6.31
CA LEU A 128 12.09 -1.21 5.33
C LEU A 128 12.45 -0.67 3.95
N TYR A 129 13.46 -1.25 3.33
CA TYR A 129 13.97 -0.79 2.03
C TYR A 129 14.11 -1.92 1.04
N ARG A 130 13.93 -1.58 -0.23
CA ARG A 130 14.28 -2.43 -1.36
C ARG A 130 15.49 -1.83 -2.07
N LEU A 131 16.55 -2.62 -2.25
CA LEU A 131 17.75 -2.23 -2.98
C LEU A 131 17.78 -2.94 -4.33
N LEU A 132 17.75 -2.18 -5.41
CA LEU A 132 17.77 -2.69 -6.78
C LEU A 132 19.15 -2.45 -7.43
N PRO A 133 19.78 -3.49 -8.01
CA PRO A 133 21.07 -3.33 -8.68
C PRO A 133 20.91 -2.58 -10.01
N GLN A 134 21.69 -1.50 -10.17
CA GLN A 134 21.76 -0.73 -11.42
C GLN A 134 23.19 -0.28 -11.67
N GLU A 135 23.79 -0.69 -12.78
CA GLU A 135 25.09 -0.20 -13.29
C GLU A 135 26.22 -0.07 -12.22
N GLY A 136 26.30 -1.02 -11.27
CA GLY A 136 27.33 -1.02 -10.23
C GLY A 136 27.00 -0.22 -8.96
N CYS A 137 25.79 0.32 -8.84
CA CYS A 137 25.23 0.87 -7.61
C CYS A 137 23.94 0.12 -7.21
N LEU A 138 23.40 0.46 -6.05
CA LEU A 138 22.12 -0.02 -5.57
C LEU A 138 21.17 1.17 -5.41
N VAL A 139 20.06 1.12 -6.13
CA VAL A 139 19.02 2.12 -6.04
C VAL A 139 18.06 1.75 -4.92
N VAL A 140 17.84 2.66 -3.97
CA VAL A 140 16.97 2.45 -2.81
C VAL A 140 15.55 2.92 -3.12
N TYR A 141 14.59 2.06 -2.78
CA TYR A 141 13.16 2.35 -2.76
C TYR A 141 12.57 1.93 -1.41
N SER A 142 11.33 2.34 -1.14
CA SER A 142 10.56 1.76 -0.03
C SER A 142 10.51 0.23 -0.17
N GLY A 143 10.67 -0.47 0.95
CA GLY A 143 10.54 -1.93 1.01
C GLY A 143 9.10 -2.43 0.93
N GLU A 144 8.14 -1.50 1.05
CA GLU A 144 6.71 -1.76 1.02
C GLU A 144 6.17 -1.52 -0.37
N ASP A 145 5.25 -2.38 -0.81
CA ASP A 145 4.49 -2.10 -2.03
C ASP A 145 3.28 -1.29 -1.58
N THR A 146 3.16 -0.07 -2.10
CA THR A 146 1.98 0.75 -1.86
C THR A 146 0.82 0.16 -2.64
N ASP A 147 -0.21 -0.28 -1.91
CA ASP A 147 -1.46 -0.77 -2.48
C ASP A 147 -2.62 0.13 -2.04
N PHE A 148 -3.73 0.11 -2.79
CA PHE A 148 -4.94 0.83 -2.41
C PHE A 148 -5.63 0.12 -1.23
N GLY A 149 -6.09 0.90 -0.26
CA GLY A 149 -6.97 0.41 0.78
C GLY A 149 -8.26 -0.10 0.15
N ILE A 150 -8.61 -1.36 0.39
CA ILE A 150 -9.87 -1.94 -0.06
C ILE A 150 -10.80 -2.04 1.14
N GLY A 151 -11.95 -1.37 1.05
CA GLY A 151 -12.93 -1.30 2.12
C GLY A 151 -14.34 -1.47 1.58
N THR A 152 -15.31 -1.24 2.44
CA THR A 152 -16.73 -1.39 2.12
C THR A 152 -17.23 -0.24 1.23
N ALA A 153 -17.90 -0.55 0.12
CA ALA A 153 -18.36 0.43 -0.87
C ALA A 153 -19.69 1.13 -0.49
N LYS A 154 -19.78 1.69 0.73
CA LYS A 154 -21.05 2.17 1.34
C LYS A 154 -21.78 3.22 0.51
N ALA A 155 -21.14 4.35 0.22
CA ALA A 155 -21.76 5.48 -0.48
C ALA A 155 -22.13 5.13 -1.94
N GLN A 156 -21.31 4.31 -2.59
CA GLN A 156 -21.56 3.87 -3.96
C GLN A 156 -22.72 2.88 -4.02
N ASN A 157 -22.78 1.92 -3.08
CA ASN A 157 -23.89 0.99 -2.96
C ASN A 157 -25.22 1.72 -2.70
N GLU A 158 -25.21 2.69 -1.79
CA GLU A 158 -26.36 3.52 -1.49
C GLU A 158 -26.86 4.26 -2.73
N THR A 159 -25.97 5.02 -3.39
CA THR A 159 -26.32 5.77 -4.60
C THR A 159 -26.83 4.85 -5.72
N PHE A 160 -26.20 3.69 -5.88
CA PHE A 160 -26.57 2.71 -6.89
C PHE A 160 -27.96 2.11 -6.62
N LEU A 161 -28.25 1.67 -5.39
CA LEU A 161 -29.54 1.10 -5.01
C LEU A 161 -30.68 2.11 -5.13
N LEU A 162 -30.41 3.38 -4.80
CA LEU A 162 -31.37 4.47 -4.93
C LEU A 162 -31.72 4.79 -6.39
N LYS A 163 -30.73 4.77 -7.28
CA LYS A 163 -30.91 5.06 -8.72
C LYS A 163 -31.39 3.86 -9.54
N ALA A 164 -31.11 2.63 -9.10
CA ALA A 164 -31.53 1.43 -9.80
C ALA A 164 -33.03 1.20 -9.63
N SER A 165 -33.76 1.04 -10.75
CA SER A 165 -35.13 0.51 -10.75
C SER A 165 -35.11 -1.00 -10.98
N ALA A 166 -36.00 -1.72 -10.30
CA ALA A 166 -36.23 -3.13 -10.58
C ALA A 166 -36.58 -3.31 -12.08
N GLY A 167 -35.94 -4.28 -12.73
CA GLY A 167 -36.06 -4.58 -14.15
C GLY A 167 -34.90 -4.07 -15.01
N ASN A 168 -34.11 -3.10 -14.52
CA ASN A 168 -33.02 -2.50 -15.30
C ASN A 168 -31.68 -3.25 -15.19
N LEU A 169 -31.56 -4.18 -14.24
CA LEU A 169 -30.37 -4.98 -14.00
C LEU A 169 -30.55 -6.38 -14.60
N TYR A 170 -29.87 -6.66 -15.72
CA TYR A 170 -29.99 -7.94 -16.44
C TYR A 170 -29.75 -9.18 -15.57
N GLN A 171 -28.74 -9.13 -14.68
CA GLN A 171 -28.40 -10.24 -13.80
C GLN A 171 -29.19 -10.26 -12.48
N HIS A 172 -29.74 -9.11 -12.08
CA HIS A 172 -30.48 -8.93 -10.82
C HIS A 172 -31.74 -8.10 -11.05
N PRO A 173 -32.74 -8.63 -11.79
CA PRO A 173 -33.88 -7.85 -12.27
C PRO A 173 -34.84 -7.43 -11.16
N THR A 174 -34.71 -7.98 -9.95
CA THR A 174 -35.56 -7.60 -8.81
C THR A 174 -34.91 -6.58 -7.88
N THR A 175 -33.65 -6.21 -8.12
CA THR A 175 -32.86 -5.32 -7.26
C THR A 175 -33.03 -3.86 -7.67
N GLY A 176 -33.15 -2.99 -6.68
CA GLY A 176 -33.24 -1.55 -6.86
C GLY A 176 -34.49 -0.96 -6.20
N VAL A 177 -34.35 0.27 -5.69
CA VAL A 177 -35.42 1.00 -5.02
C VAL A 177 -36.34 1.66 -6.04
N GLY A 178 -35.79 2.17 -7.14
CA GLY A 178 -36.55 2.88 -8.17
C GLY A 178 -37.18 4.16 -7.64
N LEU A 179 -36.40 5.09 -7.08
CA LEU A 179 -36.91 6.34 -6.50
C LEU A 179 -37.85 7.13 -7.43
N ILE A 180 -37.67 7.00 -8.75
CA ILE A 180 -38.51 7.64 -9.77
C ILE A 180 -39.99 7.30 -9.62
N ASP A 181 -40.32 6.09 -9.17
CA ASP A 181 -41.69 5.63 -8.99
C ASP A 181 -42.38 6.30 -7.78
N TYR A 182 -41.60 6.97 -6.92
CA TYR A 182 -42.07 7.58 -5.68
C TYR A 182 -42.01 9.13 -5.69
N LEU A 183 -41.41 9.75 -6.72
CA LEU A 183 -41.17 11.20 -6.83
C LEU A 183 -42.43 12.07 -6.71
N HIS A 184 -43.59 11.55 -7.11
CA HIS A 184 -44.86 12.30 -7.13
C HIS A 184 -45.85 11.83 -6.07
N SER A 185 -45.36 11.10 -5.08
CA SER A 185 -46.16 10.28 -4.20
C SER A 185 -45.99 10.76 -2.75
N SER A 186 -47.06 10.78 -1.95
CA SER A 186 -46.95 11.11 -0.51
C SER A 186 -46.10 10.06 0.24
N LEU A 187 -44.92 10.47 0.70
CA LEU A 187 -43.91 9.60 1.31
C LEU A 187 -44.41 8.84 2.55
N GLU A 188 -45.42 9.36 3.25
CA GLU A 188 -45.94 8.78 4.49
C GLU A 188 -46.71 7.46 4.29
N ASN A 189 -47.25 7.18 3.09
CA ASN A 189 -48.18 6.05 2.88
C ASN A 189 -47.85 5.12 1.70
N ASN A 190 -46.72 5.33 1.01
CA ASN A 190 -46.48 4.68 -0.29
C ASN A 190 -45.51 3.49 -0.25
N GLY A 191 -45.15 3.00 0.94
CA GLY A 191 -44.32 1.80 1.07
C GLY A 191 -42.84 1.99 0.71
N LEU A 192 -42.41 3.22 0.37
CA LEU A 192 -41.01 3.54 0.07
C LEU A 192 -40.07 3.14 1.21
N ALA A 193 -40.44 3.44 2.46
CA ALA A 193 -39.65 3.07 3.63
C ALA A 193 -39.47 1.54 3.74
N ALA A 194 -40.51 0.76 3.45
CA ALA A 194 -40.44 -0.70 3.46
C ALA A 194 -39.56 -1.24 2.31
N LYS A 195 -39.65 -0.62 1.12
CA LYS A 195 -38.81 -0.97 -0.03
C LYS A 195 -37.34 -0.63 0.20
N LEU A 196 -37.05 0.57 0.71
CA LEU A 196 -35.72 1.00 1.15
C LEU A 196 -35.13 0.01 2.17
N GLN A 197 -35.88 -0.31 3.22
CA GLN A 197 -35.42 -1.25 4.24
C GLN A 197 -35.15 -2.63 3.65
N SER A 198 -36.02 -3.14 2.76
CA SER A 198 -35.86 -4.45 2.13
C SER A 198 -34.61 -4.52 1.24
N GLU A 199 -34.42 -3.56 0.35
CA GLU A 199 -33.29 -3.54 -0.59
C GLU A 199 -31.96 -3.36 0.13
N PHE A 200 -31.87 -2.42 1.08
CA PHE A 200 -30.65 -2.19 1.84
C PHE A 200 -30.33 -3.35 2.78
N SER A 201 -31.34 -3.94 3.44
CA SER A 201 -31.13 -5.10 4.31
C SER A 201 -30.69 -6.35 3.52
N ALA A 202 -31.17 -6.51 2.28
CA ALA A 202 -30.71 -7.57 1.39
C ALA A 202 -29.22 -7.42 1.04
N ASP A 203 -28.71 -6.19 1.00
CA ASP A 203 -27.28 -5.89 0.82
C ASP A 203 -26.51 -5.68 2.14
N ARG A 204 -27.09 -6.13 3.27
CA ARG A 204 -26.54 -6.04 4.64
C ARG A 204 -26.30 -4.62 5.16
N VAL A 205 -26.99 -3.64 4.61
CA VAL A 205 -27.00 -2.26 5.07
C VAL A 205 -28.31 -1.99 5.85
N ILE A 206 -28.21 -1.34 7.00
CA ILE A 206 -29.31 -0.93 7.86
C ILE A 206 -29.46 0.58 7.75
N ILE A 207 -30.66 1.03 7.36
CA ILE A 207 -31.01 2.45 7.39
C ILE A 207 -31.42 2.80 8.82
N LYS A 208 -30.71 3.74 9.46
CA LYS A 208 -31.06 4.29 10.78
C LYS A 208 -32.11 5.39 10.64
N ASN A 209 -31.86 6.33 9.75
CA ASN A 209 -32.73 7.47 9.48
C ASN A 209 -32.78 7.73 7.98
N ALA A 210 -33.91 8.26 7.52
CA ALA A 210 -34.11 8.73 6.16
C ALA A 210 -34.89 10.04 6.24
N TYR A 211 -34.38 11.10 5.63
CA TYR A 211 -35.06 12.40 5.62
C TYR A 211 -34.82 13.12 4.29
N MET A 212 -35.77 13.98 3.93
CA MET A 212 -35.67 14.80 2.72
C MET A 212 -35.15 16.18 3.12
N ASP A 213 -34.07 16.62 2.50
CA ASP A 213 -33.63 18.00 2.61
C ASP A 213 -34.63 18.89 1.86
N SER A 214 -35.33 19.74 2.61
CA SER A 214 -36.36 20.64 2.07
C SER A 214 -35.80 21.74 1.16
N ALA A 215 -34.51 22.05 1.24
CA ALA A 215 -33.85 23.08 0.44
C ALA A 215 -33.35 22.54 -0.90
N THR A 216 -32.80 21.32 -0.91
CA THR A 216 -32.24 20.68 -2.12
C THR A 216 -33.20 19.69 -2.78
N GLY A 217 -34.19 19.18 -2.05
CA GLY A 217 -35.07 18.11 -2.49
C GLY A 217 -34.40 16.73 -2.48
N GLU A 218 -33.20 16.60 -1.90
CA GLU A 218 -32.44 15.36 -1.85
C GLU A 218 -32.92 14.46 -0.71
N LEU A 219 -33.03 13.16 -0.98
CA LEU A 219 -33.25 12.14 0.04
C LEU A 219 -31.91 11.75 0.64
N LEU A 220 -31.71 12.04 1.93
CA LEU A 220 -30.52 11.70 2.69
C LEU A 220 -30.81 10.50 3.59
N LEU A 221 -29.92 9.50 3.54
CA LEU A 221 -30.01 8.33 4.40
C LEU A 221 -28.83 8.32 5.38
N GLU A 222 -29.13 8.04 6.64
CA GLU A 222 -28.13 7.64 7.61
C GLU A 222 -28.10 6.11 7.63
N THR A 223 -27.00 5.51 7.16
CA THR A 223 -26.88 4.06 7.02
C THR A 223 -25.74 3.50 7.89
N VAL A 224 -25.92 2.28 8.39
CA VAL A 224 -24.88 1.48 9.05
C VAL A 224 -24.88 0.07 8.52
N GLU A 225 -23.73 -0.59 8.48
CA GLU A 225 -23.71 -1.99 8.11
C GLU A 225 -24.21 -2.87 9.25
N LYS A 226 -24.86 -3.96 8.89
CA LYS A 226 -25.10 -5.05 9.82
C LYS A 226 -23.75 -5.73 10.05
N GLU A 227 -23.06 -5.36 11.14
CA GLU A 227 -21.81 -6.00 11.51
C GLU A 227 -21.99 -7.52 11.50
N ASP A 228 -21.08 -8.22 10.80
CA ASP A 228 -20.91 -9.65 10.92
C ASP A 228 -20.53 -9.88 12.39
N ASN A 229 -21.51 -10.16 13.27
CA ASN A 229 -21.28 -10.80 14.55
C ASN A 229 -20.73 -12.21 14.27
N ARG A 230 -19.46 -12.28 13.87
CA ARG A 230 -18.66 -13.50 13.92
C ARG A 230 -18.08 -13.55 15.32
N GLY A 231 -18.79 -14.25 16.20
CA GLY A 231 -18.17 -14.90 17.36
C GLY A 231 -17.16 -15.95 16.92
#